data_AF-A0A949XXZ7-F1
#
_entry.id   AF-A0A949XXZ7-F1
#
_cell.length_a   1.000
_cell.length_b   1.000
_cell.length_c   1.000
_cell.angle_alpha   90.00
_cell.angle_beta   90.00
_cell.angle_gamma   90.00
#
_symmetry.space_group_name_H-M   'P 1'
#
loop_
_entity.id
_entity.type
_entity.pdbx_description
1 polymer ?
#
loop_
_entity_poly.entity_id
_entity_poly.type
_entity_poly.pdbx_seq_one_letter_code
_entity_poly.pdbx_strand_id
1 'polypeptide(L)'
;MREYPVGLLNQRYLVVLVLVAFLVLLNQILVQPSLLQLTTDAPVINVAGRQRMLSQRLAKAALALDRAVDEVDRRRHLAELGHVLRLWSVSHNGLRHGDRALSLPGRNSKAVREAFDDLEPFFMRMCAA
;
A
#
# COMPACT_ATOMS: atom_id res chain seq x y z
N MET A 1 -23.18 -48.59 -40.28
CA MET A 1 -22.47 -48.21 -39.05
C MET A 1 -21.10 -47.68 -39.47
N ARG A 2 -20.85 -46.37 -39.43
CA ARG A 2 -19.50 -45.85 -39.66
C ARG A 2 -18.73 -46.00 -38.35
N GLU A 3 -17.82 -46.96 -38.31
CA GLU A 3 -16.81 -47.05 -37.25
C GLU A 3 -15.92 -45.82 -37.38
N TYR A 4 -16.13 -44.82 -36.51
CA TYR A 4 -15.21 -43.70 -36.41
C TYR A 4 -13.89 -44.23 -35.87
N PRO A 5 -12.76 -44.08 -36.58
CA PRO A 5 -11.48 -44.56 -36.09
C PRO A 5 -11.14 -43.79 -34.82
N VAL A 6 -11.11 -44.49 -33.69
CA VAL A 6 -10.81 -44.00 -32.34
C VAL A 6 -9.58 -43.06 -32.29
N GLY A 7 -8.63 -43.19 -33.22
CA GLY A 7 -7.49 -42.29 -33.37
C GLY A 7 -7.84 -40.83 -33.71
N LEU A 8 -8.86 -40.59 -34.54
CA LEU A 8 -9.29 -39.22 -34.89
C LEU A 8 -9.90 -38.50 -33.67
N LEU A 9 -10.59 -39.26 -32.80
CA LEU A 9 -11.20 -38.74 -31.58
C LEU A 9 -10.10 -38.34 -30.58
N ASN A 10 -9.13 -39.23 -30.35
CA ASN A 10 -7.97 -38.95 -29.47
C ASN A 10 -7.16 -37.73 -29.93
N GLN A 11 -6.93 -37.56 -31.23
CA GLN A 11 -6.20 -36.41 -31.76
C GLN A 11 -6.94 -35.09 -31.51
N ARG A 12 -8.27 -35.06 -31.69
CA ARG A 12 -9.10 -33.88 -31.37
C ARG A 12 -9.08 -33.56 -29.88
N TYR A 13 -9.19 -34.57 -29.03
CA TYR A 13 -9.08 -34.39 -27.57
C TYR A 13 -7.72 -33.81 -27.16
N LEU A 14 -6.62 -34.29 -27.74
CA LEU A 14 -5.29 -33.74 -27.49
C LEU A 14 -5.16 -32.29 -27.94
N VAL A 15 -5.70 -31.92 -29.11
CA VAL A 15 -5.70 -30.53 -29.58
C VAL A 15 -6.45 -29.62 -28.61
N VAL A 16 -7.63 -30.04 -28.15
CA VAL A 16 -8.40 -29.27 -27.15
C VAL A 16 -7.62 -29.15 -25.84
N LEU A 17 -7.00 -30.23 -25.37
CA LEU A 17 -6.21 -30.23 -24.14
C LEU A 17 -5.02 -29.26 -24.23
N VAL A 18 -4.27 -29.30 -25.33
CA VAL A 18 -3.13 -28.40 -25.59
C VAL A 18 -3.60 -26.95 -25.69
N LEU A 19 -4.73 -26.71 -26.38
CA LEU A 19 -5.29 -25.37 -26.50
C LEU A 19 -5.69 -24.81 -25.13
N VAL A 20 -6.38 -25.60 -24.30
CA VAL A 20 -6.75 -25.20 -22.94
C VAL A 20 -5.50 -24.95 -22.09
N ALA A 21 -4.52 -25.86 -22.13
CA ALA A 21 -3.26 -25.68 -21.41
C ALA A 21 -2.51 -24.41 -21.85
N PHE A 22 -2.46 -24.14 -23.17
CA PHE A 22 -1.86 -22.93 -23.73
C PHE A 22 -2.59 -21.67 -23.26
N LEU A 23 -3.92 -21.65 -23.28
CA LEU A 23 -4.72 -20.52 -22.79
C LEU A 23 -4.48 -20.25 -21.30
N VAL A 24 -4.37 -21.31 -20.48
CA VAL A 24 -4.06 -21.18 -19.05
C VAL A 24 -2.66 -20.57 -18.84
N LEU A 25 -1.66 -21.04 -19.59
CA LEU A 25 -0.30 -20.50 -19.52
C LEU A 25 -0.25 -19.03 -19.98
N LEU A 26 -0.95 -18.70 -21.07
CA LEU A 26 -1.03 -17.34 -21.59
C LEU A 26 -1.69 -16.40 -20.56
N ASN A 27 -2.79 -16.82 -19.94
CA ASN A 27 -3.44 -16.08 -18.86
C ASN A 27 -2.49 -15.86 -17.68
N GLN A 28 -1.73 -16.89 -17.29
CA GLN A 28 -0.78 -16.81 -16.18
C GLN A 28 0.35 -15.80 -16.47
N ILE A 29 0.82 -15.71 -17.71
CA ILE A 29 1.90 -14.77 -18.10
C ILE A 29 1.38 -13.33 -18.21
N LEU A 30 0.17 -13.13 -18.74
CA LEU A 30 -0.37 -11.79 -19.00
C LEU A 30 -1.05 -11.14 -17.80
N VAL A 31 -1.83 -11.90 -17.01
CA VAL A 31 -2.76 -11.32 -16.02
C VAL A 31 -2.15 -11.29 -14.62
N GLN A 32 -1.44 -12.35 -14.22
CA GLN A 32 -0.95 -12.48 -12.83
C GLN A 32 0.08 -11.43 -12.41
N PRO A 33 1.05 -11.02 -13.25
CA PRO A 33 2.01 -9.99 -12.85
C PRO A 33 1.32 -8.67 -12.49
N SER A 34 0.31 -8.28 -13.27
CA SER A 34 -0.47 -7.05 -13.06
C SER A 34 -1.26 -7.11 -11.75
N LEU A 35 -1.91 -8.25 -11.46
CA LEU A 35 -2.64 -8.46 -10.20
C LEU A 35 -1.71 -8.42 -8.99
N LEU A 36 -0.51 -8.99 -9.10
CA LEU A 36 0.48 -8.95 -8.03
C LEU A 36 0.97 -7.52 -7.77
N GLN A 37 1.24 -6.73 -8.82
CA GLN A 37 1.60 -5.31 -8.66
C GLN A 37 0.50 -4.50 -7.97
N LEU A 38 -0.76 -4.68 -8.39
CA LEU A 38 -1.91 -4.02 -7.76
C LEU A 38 -2.01 -4.35 -6.26
N THR A 39 -1.82 -5.61 -5.88
CA THR A 39 -1.90 -6.04 -4.48
C THR A 39 -0.71 -5.58 -3.64
N THR A 40 0.47 -5.39 -4.22
CA THR A 40 1.63 -4.83 -3.51
C THR A 40 1.62 -3.31 -3.40
N ASP A 41 1.04 -2.61 -4.37
CA ASP A 41 1.04 -1.14 -4.40
C ASP A 41 -0.13 -0.54 -3.62
N ALA A 42 -1.28 -1.23 -3.55
CA ALA A 42 -2.45 -0.76 -2.83
C ALA A 42 -2.17 -0.42 -1.35
N PRO A 43 -1.44 -1.26 -0.57
CA PRO A 43 -1.04 -0.91 0.79
C PRO A 43 -0.20 0.37 0.85
N VAL A 44 0.78 0.52 -0.05
CA VAL A 44 1.66 1.71 -0.11
C VAL A 44 0.84 2.97 -0.36
N ILE A 45 -0.04 2.95 -1.37
CA ILE A 45 -0.89 4.09 -1.72
C ILE A 45 -1.83 4.44 -0.55
N ASN A 46 -2.41 3.43 0.12
CA ASN A 46 -3.31 3.66 1.24
C ASN A 46 -2.57 4.26 2.45
N VAL A 47 -1.37 3.77 2.78
CA VAL A 47 -0.56 4.33 3.87
C VAL A 47 -0.13 5.76 3.54
N ALA A 48 0.30 6.04 2.31
CA ALA A 48 0.64 7.40 1.87
C ALA A 48 -0.58 8.34 1.90
N GLY A 49 -1.76 7.84 1.49
CA GLY A 49 -3.04 8.54 1.64
C GLY A 49 -3.36 8.87 3.09
N ARG A 50 -3.20 7.89 3.98
CA ARG A 50 -3.38 8.07 5.42
C ARG A 50 -2.38 9.07 6.00
N GLN A 51 -1.12 9.08 5.57
CA GLN A 51 -0.14 10.08 6.01
C GLN A 51 -0.58 11.51 5.70
N ARG A 52 -1.21 11.77 4.54
CA ARG A 52 -1.80 13.08 4.20
C ARG A 52 -2.99 13.45 5.09
N MET A 53 -3.87 12.50 5.38
CA MET A 53 -4.98 12.73 6.30
C MET A 53 -4.48 13.01 7.73
N LEU A 54 -3.47 12.27 8.19
CA LEU A 54 -2.89 12.44 9.52
C LEU A 54 -2.16 13.79 9.67
N SER A 55 -1.48 14.30 8.64
CA SER A 55 -0.85 15.64 8.72
C SER A 55 -1.88 16.76 8.89
N GLN A 56 -3.02 16.66 8.20
CA GLN A 56 -4.14 17.59 8.39
C GLN A 56 -4.76 17.46 9.79
N ARG A 57 -4.87 16.23 10.30
CA ARG A 57 -5.33 15.99 11.68
C ARG A 57 -4.37 16.55 12.72
N LEU A 58 -3.05 16.47 12.51
CA LEU A 58 -2.06 17.11 13.37
C LEU A 58 -2.25 18.62 13.41
N ALA A 59 -2.37 19.26 12.24
CA ALA A 59 -2.60 20.70 12.15
C ALA A 59 -3.91 21.10 12.88
N LYS A 60 -4.99 20.34 12.68
CA LYS A 60 -6.27 20.58 13.36
C LYS A 60 -6.16 20.41 14.88
N ALA A 61 -5.47 19.37 15.36
CA ALA A 61 -5.29 19.12 16.79
C ALA A 61 -4.43 20.20 17.45
N ALA A 62 -3.38 20.68 16.76
CA ALA A 62 -2.54 21.77 17.24
C ALA A 62 -3.33 23.09 17.34
N LEU A 63 -4.13 23.43 16.32
CA LEU A 63 -5.00 24.61 16.36
C LEU A 63 -6.08 24.51 17.43
N ALA A 64 -6.62 23.32 17.67
CA ALA A 64 -7.61 23.11 18.72
C ALA A 64 -6.98 23.21 20.13
N LEU A 65 -5.73 22.74 20.28
CA LEU A 65 -4.96 22.89 21.51
C LEU A 65 -4.70 24.37 21.86
N ASP A 66 -4.34 25.18 20.86
CA ASP A 66 -4.13 26.63 21.02
C ASP A 66 -5.40 27.36 21.48
N ARG A 67 -6.57 26.86 21.08
CA ARG A 67 -7.88 27.44 21.44
C ARG A 67 -8.55 26.77 22.65
N ALA A 68 -7.87 25.86 23.34
CA ALA A 68 -8.45 25.15 24.48
C ALA A 68 -8.77 26.12 25.62
N VAL A 69 -10.01 26.08 26.11
CA VAL A 69 -10.50 27.04 27.13
C VAL A 69 -10.23 26.54 28.55
N ASP A 70 -10.23 25.22 28.75
CA ASP A 70 -10.01 24.60 30.05
C ASP A 70 -8.94 23.49 30.02
N GLU A 71 -8.55 23.06 31.22
CA GLU A 71 -7.50 22.05 31.41
C GLU A 71 -7.92 20.65 30.93
N VAL A 72 -9.22 20.38 30.81
CA VAL A 72 -9.74 19.10 30.37
C VAL A 72 -9.64 19.01 28.84
N ASP A 73 -10.10 20.04 28.14
CA ASP A 73 -10.00 20.21 26.69
C ASP A 73 -8.54 20.26 26.24
N ARG A 74 -7.69 20.98 26.97
CA ARG A 74 -6.24 21.02 26.69
C ARG A 74 -5.62 19.63 26.75
N ARG A 75 -5.90 18.86 27.80
CA ARG A 75 -5.42 17.48 27.95
C ARG A 75 -5.95 16.56 26.85
N ARG A 76 -7.21 16.73 26.45
CA ARG A 76 -7.81 15.98 25.34
C ARG A 76 -7.10 16.26 24.02
N HIS A 77 -6.84 17.52 23.70
CA HIS A 77 -6.16 17.89 22.46
C HIS A 77 -4.69 17.46 22.44
N LEU A 78 -3.99 17.53 23.58
CA LEU A 78 -2.64 16.97 23.73
C LEU A 78 -2.61 15.45 23.49
N ALA A 79 -3.58 14.71 24.06
CA ALA A 79 -3.68 13.27 23.87
C ALA A 79 -3.94 12.91 22.40
N GLU A 80 -4.83 13.63 21.71
CA GLU A 80 -5.08 13.47 20.28
C GLU A 80 -3.83 13.78 19.45
N LEU A 81 -3.16 14.91 19.73
CA LEU A 81 -1.94 15.31 19.02
C LEU A 81 -0.87 14.23 19.13
N GLY A 82 -0.60 13.73 20.34
CA GLY A 82 0.38 12.66 20.56
C GLY A 82 -0.02 11.34 19.91
N HIS A 83 -1.32 11.00 19.88
CA HIS A 83 -1.80 9.80 19.18
C HIS A 83 -1.62 9.90 17.66
N VAL A 84 -2.03 11.01 17.06
CA VAL A 84 -1.91 11.24 15.61
C VAL A 84 -0.44 11.33 15.20
N LEU A 85 0.41 11.98 16.01
CA LEU A 85 1.84 12.10 15.74
C LEU A 85 2.52 10.73 15.71
N ARG A 86 2.17 9.84 16.64
CA ARG A 86 2.66 8.45 16.63
C ARG A 86 2.24 7.71 15.36
N LEU A 87 0.95 7.75 15.00
CA LEU A 87 0.44 7.08 13.79
C LEU A 87 1.10 7.62 12.51
N TRP A 88 1.29 8.94 12.45
CA TRP A 88 1.93 9.61 11.32
C TRP A 88 3.40 9.22 11.22
N SER A 89 4.12 9.17 12.33
CA SER A 89 5.53 8.76 12.40
C SER A 89 5.75 7.31 12.01
N VAL A 90 4.87 6.40 12.46
CA VAL A 90 4.89 4.99 12.05
C VAL A 90 4.63 4.86 10.55
N SER A 91 3.63 5.59 10.03
CA SER A 91 3.32 5.57 8.59
C SER A 91 4.48 6.09 7.75
N HIS A 92 5.11 7.19 8.17
CA HIS A 92 6.27 7.78 7.49
C HIS A 92 7.46 6.82 7.46
N ASN A 93 7.83 6.25 8.61
CA ASN A 93 8.94 5.30 8.71
C ASN A 93 8.68 4.02 7.91
N GLY A 94 7.46 3.48 7.99
CA GLY A 94 7.08 2.29 7.24
C GLY A 94 7.10 2.52 5.73
N LEU A 95 6.73 3.70 5.25
CA LEU A 95 6.83 4.04 3.83
C LEU A 95 8.29 4.21 3.37
N ARG A 96 9.16 4.77 4.22
CA ARG A 96 10.58 4.99 3.88
C ARG A 96 11.40 3.71 3.91
N HIS A 97 11.23 2.88 4.93
CA HIS A 97 12.09 1.73 5.22
C HIS A 97 11.41 0.36 4.98
N GLY A 98 10.08 0.35 4.80
CA GLY A 98 9.28 -0.88 4.78
C GLY A 98 8.79 -1.26 6.17
N ASP A 99 7.65 -1.93 6.22
CA ASP A 99 7.01 -2.40 7.44
C ASP A 99 6.10 -3.59 7.10
N ARG A 100 6.42 -4.77 7.64
CA ARG A 100 5.65 -5.99 7.39
C ARG A 100 4.25 -5.94 7.99
N ALA A 101 4.07 -5.26 9.13
CA ALA A 101 2.76 -5.12 9.76
C ALA A 101 1.82 -4.22 8.94
N LEU A 102 2.38 -3.29 8.17
CA LEU A 102 1.64 -2.42 7.26
C LEU A 102 1.60 -2.91 5.81
N SER A 103 2.14 -4.10 5.52
CA SER A 103 2.30 -4.65 4.17
C SER A 103 3.08 -3.71 3.23
N LEU A 104 4.11 -3.04 3.76
CA LEU A 104 4.96 -2.10 3.03
C LEU A 104 6.29 -2.77 2.63
N PRO A 105 6.60 -2.87 1.32
CA PRO A 105 7.78 -3.58 0.85
C PRO A 105 9.11 -2.82 1.07
N GLY A 106 9.06 -1.50 1.32
CA GLY A 106 10.25 -0.65 1.49
C GLY A 106 11.11 -0.47 0.22
N ARG A 107 10.64 -0.99 -0.93
CA ARG A 107 11.35 -0.94 -2.21
C ARG A 107 11.07 0.37 -2.95
N ASN A 108 11.63 1.46 -2.44
CA ASN A 108 11.47 2.78 -3.03
C ASN A 108 12.37 2.99 -4.25
N SER A 109 11.91 3.76 -5.23
CA SER A 109 12.76 4.23 -6.34
C SER A 109 13.77 5.28 -5.84
N LYS A 110 14.74 5.65 -6.68
CA LYS A 110 15.69 6.73 -6.35
C LYS A 110 14.97 8.05 -6.07
N ALA A 111 14.04 8.43 -6.95
CA ALA A 111 13.26 9.65 -6.81
C ALA A 111 12.43 9.69 -5.52
N VAL A 112 11.84 8.55 -5.11
CA VAL A 112 11.07 8.48 -3.86
C VAL A 112 11.97 8.60 -2.64
N ARG A 113 13.17 8.00 -2.65
CA ARG A 113 14.15 8.17 -1.56
C ARG A 113 14.58 9.63 -1.42
N GLU A 114 14.95 10.27 -2.53
CA GLU A 114 15.33 11.69 -2.53
C GLU A 114 14.20 12.58 -1.99
N ALA A 115 12.95 12.31 -2.40
CA ALA A 115 11.79 13.03 -1.87
C ALA A 115 11.58 12.83 -0.35
N PHE A 116 11.89 11.64 0.19
CA PHE A 116 11.88 11.43 1.64
C PHE A 116 13.02 12.18 2.35
N ASP A 117 14.21 12.20 1.74
CA ASP A 117 15.36 12.91 2.29
C ASP A 117 15.09 14.44 2.34
N ASP A 118 14.39 14.99 1.35
CA ASP A 118 13.94 16.40 1.35
C ASP A 118 12.89 16.69 2.44
N LEU A 119 12.04 15.71 2.78
CA LEU A 119 11.02 15.85 3.81
C LEU A 119 11.57 15.66 5.24
N GLU A 120 12.68 14.95 5.37
CA GLU A 120 13.24 14.53 6.66
C GLU A 120 13.47 15.68 7.65
N PRO A 121 14.02 16.86 7.26
CA PRO A 121 14.24 17.95 8.20
C PRO A 121 12.92 18.48 8.80
N PHE A 122 11.85 18.50 8.01
CA PHE A 122 10.53 18.94 8.46
C PHE A 122 9.88 17.89 9.35
N PHE A 123 10.02 16.61 8.97
CA PHE A 123 9.56 15.48 9.77
C PHE A 123 10.17 15.49 11.17
N MET A 124 11.50 15.64 11.26
CA MET A 124 12.21 15.66 12.54
C MET A 124 11.79 16.84 13.43
N ARG A 125 11.55 18.02 12.86
CA ARG A 125 11.05 19.18 13.62
C ARG A 125 9.67 18.93 14.22
N MET A 126 8.79 18.26 13.47
CA MET A 126 7.44 17.93 13.96
C MET A 126 7.46 16.86 15.06
N CYS A 127 8.42 15.92 15.01
CA CYS A 127 8.57 14.88 16.03
C CYS A 127 9.24 15.37 17.32
N ALA A 128 10.02 16.45 17.24
CA ALA A 128 10.74 17.04 18.37
C ALA A 128 9.91 18.10 19.15
N ALA A 129 8.74 18.46 18.64
CA ALA A 129 7.80 19.42 19.24
C ALA A 129 6.81 18.71 20.18
#